data_AF-A0AAD8M4L4-F1
#
_entry.id   AF-A0AAD8M4L4-F1
#
_cell.length_a   1.000
_cell.length_b   1.000
_cell.length_c   1.000
_cell.angle_alpha   90.00
_cell.angle_beta   90.00
_cell.angle_gamma   90.00
#
_symmetry.space_group_name_H-M   'P 1'
#
loop_
_entity.id
_entity.type
_entity.pdbx_description
1 polymer ?
#
loop_
_entity_poly.entity_id
_entity_poly.type
_entity_poly.pdbx_seq_one_letter_code
_entity_poly.pdbx_strand_id
1 'polypeptide(L)'
;MDRNWIKAHRMTKEYKDGVEQFLKHAAKHAKNIDFILCPCKKCLNVIEVNGPGQLKEHLMFHGIDKTYTCWTYHGEKKGEPSSSNFDFDYQFLDTVDTNSMEDAEGVEKNTCNVINDEL
;
A
#
# COMPACT_ATOMS: atom_id res chain seq x y z
N MET A 1 0.24 -8.80 9.31
CA MET A 1 0.33 -9.68 8.11
C MET A 1 1.58 -9.27 7.34
N ASP A 2 2.39 -10.23 6.90
CA ASP A 2 3.58 -9.93 6.08
C ASP A 2 3.16 -9.18 4.80
N ARG A 3 3.96 -8.20 4.38
CA ARG A 3 3.73 -7.35 3.21
C ARG A 3 4.69 -7.69 2.07
N ASN A 4 5.63 -8.62 2.26
CA ASN A 4 6.57 -9.03 1.23
C ASN A 4 5.89 -9.55 -0.05
N TRP A 5 4.71 -10.17 0.08
CA TRP A 5 3.91 -10.63 -1.05
C TRP A 5 3.56 -9.52 -2.06
N ILE A 6 3.50 -8.25 -1.62
CA ILE A 6 3.26 -7.08 -2.50
C ILE A 6 4.37 -6.96 -3.56
N LYS A 7 5.59 -7.38 -3.23
CA LYS A 7 6.75 -7.35 -4.12
C LYS A 7 6.82 -8.60 -5.01
N ALA A 8 6.17 -9.70 -4.61
CA ALA A 8 6.19 -10.98 -5.32
C ALA A 8 5.55 -10.88 -6.72
N HIS A 9 5.95 -11.80 -7.60
CA HIS A 9 5.40 -11.86 -8.94
C HIS A 9 3.93 -12.37 -8.92
N ARG A 10 3.03 -11.76 -9.68
CA ARG A 10 1.57 -11.99 -9.57
C ARG A 10 1.11 -13.42 -9.83
N MET A 11 1.90 -14.20 -10.55
CA MET A 11 1.61 -15.61 -10.83
C MET A 11 1.98 -16.54 -9.67
N THR A 12 2.76 -16.07 -8.70
CA THR A 12 3.20 -16.90 -7.57
C THR A 12 2.05 -17.15 -6.60
N LYS A 13 2.17 -18.26 -5.86
CA LYS A 13 1.25 -18.58 -4.77
C LYS A 13 1.27 -17.51 -3.68
N GLU A 14 2.46 -17.00 -3.35
CA GLU A 14 2.66 -15.94 -2.36
C GLU A 14 1.82 -14.70 -2.67
N TYR A 15 1.85 -14.20 -3.91
CA TYR A 15 1.06 -13.04 -4.29
C TYR A 15 -0.45 -13.32 -4.18
N LYS A 16 -0.89 -14.49 -4.69
CA LYS A 16 -2.31 -14.90 -4.66
C LYS A 16 -2.84 -15.01 -3.23
N ASP A 17 -2.08 -15.66 -2.34
CA ASP A 17 -2.44 -15.81 -0.92
C ASP A 17 -2.44 -14.44 -0.22
N GLY A 18 -1.51 -13.56 -0.58
CA GLY A 18 -1.45 -12.20 -0.10
C GLY A 18 -2.68 -11.37 -0.49
N VAL A 19 -3.10 -11.47 -1.76
CA VAL A 19 -4.34 -10.84 -2.25
C VAL A 19 -5.56 -11.38 -1.50
N GLU A 20 -5.69 -12.68 -1.30
CA GLU A 20 -6.82 -13.26 -0.55
C GLU A 20 -6.90 -12.74 0.89
N GLN A 21 -5.76 -12.63 1.57
CA GLN A 21 -5.70 -12.08 2.91
C GLN A 21 -6.01 -10.57 2.93
N PHE A 22 -5.52 -9.81 1.94
CA PHE A 22 -5.87 -8.41 1.77
C PHE A 22 -7.36 -8.23 1.56
N LEU A 23 -8.01 -9.02 0.69
CA LEU A 23 -9.45 -8.93 0.43
C LEU A 23 -10.27 -9.16 1.70
N LYS A 24 -9.89 -10.15 2.52
CA LYS A 24 -10.53 -10.39 3.82
C LYS A 24 -10.38 -9.20 4.76
N HIS A 25 -9.19 -8.60 4.80
CA HIS A 25 -8.94 -7.41 5.62
C HIS A 25 -9.75 -6.20 5.11
N ALA A 26 -9.70 -5.92 3.81
CA ALA A 26 -10.44 -4.85 3.16
C ALA A 26 -11.94 -4.97 3.42
N ALA A 27 -12.51 -6.17 3.22
CA ALA A 27 -13.92 -6.45 3.47
C ALA A 27 -14.33 -6.21 4.92
N LYS A 28 -13.47 -6.61 5.88
CA LYS A 28 -13.73 -6.43 7.32
C LYS A 28 -13.78 -4.95 7.73
N HIS A 29 -13.00 -4.09 7.08
CA HIS A 29 -12.87 -2.68 7.43
C HIS A 29 -13.55 -1.73 6.43
N ALA A 30 -14.25 -2.26 5.43
CA ALA A 30 -14.96 -1.47 4.44
C ALA A 30 -16.15 -0.75 5.10
N LYS A 31 -16.29 0.55 4.80
CA LYS A 31 -17.50 1.30 5.16
C LYS A 31 -18.72 0.80 4.40
N ASN A 32 -18.51 0.41 3.14
CA ASN A 32 -19.50 -0.23 2.29
C ASN A 32 -18.84 -1.42 1.57
N ILE A 33 -19.35 -2.63 1.75
CA ILE A 33 -18.79 -3.83 1.12
C ILE A 33 -18.99 -3.85 -0.39
N ASP A 34 -20.02 -3.14 -0.89
CA ASP A 34 -20.35 -3.10 -2.32
C ASP A 34 -19.42 -2.17 -3.10
N PHE A 35 -18.74 -1.24 -2.43
CA PHE A 35 -17.84 -0.26 -3.03
C PHE A 35 -16.56 -0.12 -2.21
N ILE A 36 -15.45 -0.63 -2.75
CA ILE A 36 -14.16 -0.68 -2.06
C ILE A 36 -13.11 0.04 -2.89
N LEU A 37 -12.29 0.91 -2.26
CA LEU A 37 -11.18 1.57 -2.94
C LEU A 37 -10.17 0.55 -3.46
N CYS A 38 -9.73 0.73 -4.71
CA CYS A 38 -8.83 -0.20 -5.35
C CYS A 38 -7.36 0.26 -5.24
N PRO A 39 -6.47 -0.46 -4.52
CA PRO A 39 -5.06 -0.11 -4.39
C PRO A 39 -4.22 -0.58 -5.59
N CYS A 40 -4.84 -0.99 -6.70
CA CYS A 40 -4.08 -1.44 -7.86
C CYS A 40 -3.33 -0.27 -8.52
N LYS A 41 -2.27 -0.57 -9.28
CA LYS A 41 -1.43 0.42 -9.95
C LYS A 41 -2.17 1.38 -10.89
N LYS A 42 -3.36 1.01 -11.35
CA LYS A 42 -4.20 1.87 -12.20
C LYS A 42 -5.15 2.77 -11.39
N CYS A 43 -5.63 2.28 -10.26
CA CYS A 43 -6.67 2.95 -9.47
C CYS A 43 -6.08 3.80 -8.34
N LEU A 44 -4.91 3.42 -7.82
CA LEU A 44 -4.13 4.16 -6.82
C LEU A 44 -4.93 4.59 -5.57
N ASN A 45 -5.89 3.76 -5.12
CA ASN A 45 -6.82 4.09 -4.04
C ASN A 45 -7.73 5.32 -4.31
N VAL A 46 -7.93 5.71 -5.57
CA VAL A 46 -8.83 6.80 -5.97
C VAL A 46 -10.16 6.28 -6.51
N ILE A 47 -10.13 5.10 -7.15
CA ILE A 47 -11.31 4.50 -7.79
C ILE A 47 -11.89 3.41 -6.89
N GLU A 48 -13.19 3.49 -6.61
CA GLU A 48 -13.97 2.41 -5.99
C GLU A 48 -14.36 1.35 -7.03
N VAL A 49 -14.31 0.09 -6.61
CA VAL A 49 -14.74 -1.06 -7.41
C VAL A 49 -15.87 -1.81 -6.71
N ASN A 50 -16.66 -2.52 -7.50
CA ASN A 50 -17.82 -3.28 -7.07
C ASN A 50 -17.41 -4.55 -6.30
N GLY A 51 -17.26 -4.37 -5.00
CA GLY A 51 -17.02 -5.43 -4.02
C GLY A 51 -15.70 -6.20 -4.16
N PRO A 52 -15.50 -7.21 -3.29
CA PRO A 52 -14.24 -7.96 -3.21
C PRO A 52 -13.90 -8.75 -4.49
N GLY A 53 -14.93 -9.16 -5.26
CA GLY A 53 -14.75 -9.90 -6.50
C GLY A 53 -14.03 -9.08 -7.58
N GLN A 54 -14.53 -7.89 -7.88
CA GLN A 54 -13.90 -6.98 -8.84
C GLN A 54 -12.56 -6.44 -8.32
N LEU A 55 -12.46 -6.21 -7.00
CA LEU A 55 -11.19 -5.86 -6.37
C LEU A 55 -10.12 -6.94 -6.60
N LYS A 56 -10.46 -8.22 -6.40
CA LYS A 56 -9.55 -9.34 -6.69
C LYS A 56 -9.09 -9.31 -8.15
N GLU A 57 -10.03 -9.17 -9.08
CA GLU A 57 -9.74 -9.11 -10.52
C GLU A 57 -8.71 -8.02 -10.84
N HIS A 58 -8.92 -6.80 -10.34
CA HIS A 58 -8.00 -5.68 -10.54
C HIS A 58 -6.62 -5.96 -9.96
N LEU A 59 -6.54 -6.54 -8.75
CA LEU A 59 -5.26 -6.88 -8.12
C LEU A 59 -4.51 -7.98 -8.86
N MET A 60 -5.21 -8.91 -9.50
CA MET A 60 -4.58 -9.92 -10.36
C MET A 60 -4.10 -9.33 -11.70
N PHE A 61 -4.92 -8.51 -12.37
CA PHE A 61 -4.61 -7.97 -13.70
C PHE A 61 -3.70 -6.74 -13.71
N HIS A 62 -3.74 -5.91 -12.68
CA HIS A 62 -2.97 -4.66 -12.62
C HIS A 62 -1.88 -4.69 -11.56
N GLY A 63 -2.00 -5.58 -10.58
CA GLY A 63 -1.09 -5.62 -9.45
C GLY A 63 -1.41 -4.53 -8.45
N ILE A 64 -1.16 -4.81 -7.17
CA ILE A 64 -1.19 -3.77 -6.14
C ILE A 64 -0.07 -2.75 -6.37
N ASP A 65 -0.32 -1.49 -6.00
CA ASP A 65 0.75 -0.51 -5.91
C ASP A 65 1.75 -0.94 -4.82
N LYS A 66 3.02 -1.03 -5.21
CA LYS A 66 4.09 -1.50 -4.32
C LYS A 66 4.41 -0.52 -3.20
N THR A 67 4.02 0.75 -3.38
CA THR A 67 4.21 1.77 -2.34
C THR A 67 3.11 1.72 -1.28
N TYR A 68 1.98 1.04 -1.55
CA TYR A 68 0.85 0.91 -0.64
C TYR A 68 1.09 -0.21 0.39
N THR A 69 2.10 -0.01 1.25
CA THR A 69 2.49 -0.97 2.28
C THR A 69 1.72 -0.80 3.59
N CYS A 70 1.14 0.39 3.82
CA CYS A 70 0.25 0.68 4.93
C CYS A 70 -1.18 0.82 4.41
N TRP A 71 -2.10 0.02 4.94
CA TRP A 71 -3.46 -0.05 4.43
C TRP A 71 -4.38 1.01 5.03
N THR A 72 -3.96 2.28 4.95
CA THR A 72 -4.66 3.42 5.57
C THR A 72 -6.09 3.60 5.07
N TYR A 73 -6.34 3.40 3.78
CA TYR A 73 -7.68 3.43 3.20
C TYR A 73 -8.54 2.22 3.57
N HIS A 74 -7.94 1.23 4.22
CA HIS A 74 -8.59 -0.04 4.56
C HIS A 74 -8.45 -0.40 6.05
N GLY A 75 -8.25 0.60 6.92
CA GLY A 75 -8.40 0.47 8.36
C GLY A 75 -7.11 0.39 9.19
N GLU A 76 -5.92 0.39 8.57
CA GLU A 76 -4.66 0.48 9.31
C GLU A 76 -4.30 1.92 9.67
N LYS A 77 -3.69 2.13 10.84
CA LYS A 77 -3.15 3.43 11.24
C LYS A 77 -1.66 3.50 10.96
N LYS A 78 -1.16 4.68 10.56
CA LYS A 78 0.28 4.96 10.50
C LYS A 78 0.87 4.77 11.92
N GLY A 79 1.94 3.99 12.06
CA GLY A 79 2.61 3.73 13.34
C GLY A 79 2.15 2.49 14.11
N GLU A 80 1.10 1.79 13.67
CA GLU A 80 0.84 0.45 14.20
C GLU A 80 1.86 -0.53 13.64
N PRO A 81 2.48 -1.39 14.48
CA PRO A 81 3.45 -2.36 14.00
C PRO A 81 2.76 -3.35 13.06
N SER A 82 2.91 -3.13 11.76
CA SER A 82 2.79 -4.20 10.79
C SER A 82 3.81 -5.26 11.18
N SER A 83 3.39 -6.51 11.33
CA SER A 83 4.20 -7.63 11.90
C SER A 83 5.43 -8.05 11.06
N SER A 84 6.19 -7.10 10.51
CA SER A 84 7.33 -7.30 9.63
C SER A 84 8.62 -6.91 10.34
N ASN A 85 9.50 -7.88 10.56
CA ASN A 85 10.93 -7.62 10.76
C ASN A 85 11.50 -7.10 9.44
N PHE A 86 11.90 -5.83 9.39
CA PHE A 86 12.65 -5.28 8.26
C PHE A 86 14.09 -5.00 8.68
N ASP A 87 15.02 -5.71 8.07
CA ASP A 87 16.44 -5.36 7.98
C ASP A 87 16.55 -4.21 6.98
N PHE A 88 17.17 -3.11 7.39
CA PHE A 88 17.25 -1.86 6.64
C PHE A 88 18.71 -1.62 6.24
N ASP A 89 19.02 -1.67 4.95
CA ASP A 89 20.26 -1.09 4.43
C ASP A 89 19.91 -0.03 3.37
N TYR A 90 20.54 1.12 3.54
CA TYR A 90 20.15 2.44 3.05
C TYR A 90 21.22 2.89 2.04
N GLN A 91 20.83 3.60 0.98
CA GLN A 91 21.78 4.54 0.36
C GLN A 91 21.11 5.86 0.00
N PHE A 92 21.13 6.69 1.04
CA PHE A 92 21.15 8.14 1.08
C PHE A 92 22.10 8.74 0.03
N LEU A 93 21.63 9.75 -0.71
CA LEU A 93 22.50 10.78 -1.28
C LEU A 93 21.93 12.16 -0.94
N ASP A 94 22.70 12.88 -0.13
CA ASP A 94 22.68 14.33 0.14
C ASP A 94 23.77 14.94 -0.80
N THR A 95 23.80 16.20 -1.27
CA THR A 95 23.18 17.49 -0.93
C THR A 95 23.43 18.46 -2.12
N VAL A 96 22.83 19.67 -2.07
CA VAL A 96 23.10 20.97 -2.77
C VAL A 96 22.48 21.17 -4.18
N ASP A 97 21.88 22.30 -4.59
CA ASP A 97 21.64 23.63 -4.01
C ASP A 97 20.40 24.30 -4.68
N THR A 98 19.91 25.35 -4.01
CA THR A 98 18.75 26.22 -4.19
C THR A 98 18.62 26.99 -5.53
N ASN A 99 17.42 26.98 -6.15
CA ASN A 99 16.60 28.17 -6.44
C ASN A 99 15.41 27.93 -7.42
N SER A 100 14.28 28.56 -7.05
CA SER A 100 13.16 29.07 -7.87
C SER A 100 12.00 28.17 -8.31
N MET A 101 10.87 28.43 -7.63
CA MET A 101 9.53 28.74 -8.15
C MET A 101 8.51 27.60 -8.38
N GLU A 102 7.58 27.55 -7.40
CA GLU A 102 6.12 27.41 -7.46
C GLU A 102 5.44 26.12 -7.99
N ASP A 103 4.57 25.61 -7.10
CA ASP A 103 3.37 24.81 -7.34
C ASP A 103 3.51 23.33 -7.76
N ALA A 104 3.43 22.44 -6.76
CA ALA A 104 2.44 21.36 -6.73
C ALA A 104 2.53 20.57 -5.41
N GLU A 105 1.35 20.22 -4.90
CA GLU A 105 1.06 19.56 -3.63
C GLU A 105 1.94 18.33 -3.34
N GLY A 106 2.41 18.24 -2.09
CA GLY A 106 3.18 17.10 -1.59
C GLY A 106 2.38 15.81 -1.68
N VAL A 107 2.79 14.92 -2.60
CA VAL A 107 2.39 13.51 -2.55
C VAL A 107 3.17 12.88 -1.40
N GLU A 108 2.63 12.95 -0.18
CA GLU A 108 3.05 12.06 0.89
C GLU A 108 2.89 10.62 0.38
N LYS A 109 4.02 9.99 0.07
CA LYS A 109 4.06 8.62 -0.44
C LYS A 109 3.36 7.71 0.56
N ASN A 110 2.55 6.77 0.05
CA ASN A 110 1.72 5.79 0.79
C ASN A 110 2.52 4.77 1.65
N THR A 111 3.77 5.10 1.97
CA THR A 111 4.69 4.33 2.79
C THR A 111 4.51 4.69 4.26
N CYS A 112 4.45 3.69 5.15
CA CYS A 112 4.61 3.93 6.57
C CYS A 112 6.06 4.37 6.85
N ASN A 113 6.28 5.64 7.18
CA ASN A 113 7.47 6.02 7.93
C ASN A 113 7.27 5.42 9.34
N VAL A 114 8.10 4.44 9.67
CA VAL A 114 8.23 3.98 11.05
C VAL A 114 8.77 5.16 11.83
N ILE A 115 7.97 5.66 12.78
CA ILE A 115 8.45 6.64 13.76
C ILE A 115 9.42 5.83 14.64
N ASN A 116 10.71 6.03 14.42
CA ASN A 116 11.72 5.58 15.36
C ASN A 116 11.61 6.51 16.57
N ASP A 117 10.84 6.08 17.58
CA ASP A 117 10.93 6.70 18.90
C ASP A 117 12.23 6.22 19.55
N GLU A 118 13.33 6.91 19.25
CA GLU A 118 14.52 6.93 20.10
C GLU A 118 14.47 8.20 20.97
N LEU A 119 14.05 8.03 22.23
CA LEU A 119 14.68 8.48 23.50
C LEU A 119 13.65 8.58 24.64
#